data_AF-A0A255ED14-F1
#
_entry.id   AF-A0A255ED14-F1
#
_cell.length_a   1.000
_cell.length_b   1.000
_cell.length_c   1.000
_cell.angle_alpha   90.00
_cell.angle_beta   90.00
_cell.angle_gamma   90.00
#
_symmetry.space_group_name_H-M   'P 1'
#
loop_
_entity.id
_entity.type
_entity.pdbx_description
1 polymer ?
#
loop_
_entity_poly.entity_id
_entity_poly.type
_entity_poly.pdbx_seq_one_letter_code
_entity_poly.pdbx_strand_id
1 'polypeptide(L)'
;MITSSDVPEVDLPQAVRDWQAAVEDGSAARLGQCLAADAVLHSASTDTYAVTGRQQVQDFFDAAWQVIFPSQVTDILGGGQNWTLVTHGAAGRRQLHEVHLLRLNHEGLVREVSVYGRPLAAMNAASSKIAARSAERDRRPWLARLLRIGSAPAAALGGAEDQIAMLTAPEPVRQAAAEAKANKRTETVSRVIAAPRQAIFDLLADAHRHPDLDGGGSVVGVSQAPERLSDGAEFTMRMKRGPVTYQTPNTVVEFVEGQLIAWRTGSAPLAGQVWMYILSDVDGGTLVTHNYLWGKSGSAPLLAAAGVPQSTRRGMAATLERLAAIVED
;
A
#
# COMPACT_ATOMS: atom_id res chain seq x y z
N MET A 1 -15.98 -27.79 13.81
CA MET A 1 -14.54 -28.06 14.00
C MET A 1 -14.09 -28.91 12.83
N ILE A 2 -13.43 -28.31 11.86
CA ILE A 2 -12.79 -29.04 10.78
C ILE A 2 -11.36 -29.29 11.25
N THR A 3 -10.99 -30.56 11.39
CA THR A 3 -9.66 -31.00 11.82
C THR A 3 -8.66 -30.81 10.69
N SER A 4 -7.42 -30.49 11.06
CA SER A 4 -6.26 -30.12 10.25
C SER A 4 -5.76 -31.15 9.20
N SER A 5 -6.56 -32.14 8.79
CA SER A 5 -6.10 -33.35 8.09
C SER A 5 -6.48 -33.47 6.61
N ASP A 6 -7.30 -32.57 6.05
CA ASP A 6 -7.82 -32.68 4.67
C ASP A 6 -7.22 -31.66 3.69
N VAL A 7 -6.03 -31.11 3.97
CA VAL A 7 -5.30 -30.35 2.95
C VAL A 7 -4.61 -31.37 2.04
N PRO A 8 -4.95 -31.45 0.73
CA PRO A 8 -4.28 -32.35 -0.18
C PRO A 8 -2.78 -32.05 -0.17
N GLU A 9 -1.96 -33.08 -0.03
CA GLU A 9 -0.51 -32.97 -0.08
C GLU A 9 -0.13 -32.43 -1.47
N VAL A 10 0.21 -31.14 -1.51
CA VAL A 10 0.55 -30.47 -2.76
C VAL A 10 1.94 -30.94 -3.17
N ASP A 11 2.06 -31.64 -4.29
CA ASP A 11 3.37 -32.03 -4.83
C ASP A 11 4.11 -30.78 -5.30
N LEU A 12 5.03 -30.31 -4.45
CA LEU A 12 5.80 -29.09 -4.70
C LEU A 12 6.84 -29.36 -5.79
N PRO A 13 6.96 -28.51 -6.83
CA PRO A 13 8.09 -28.60 -7.74
C PRO A 13 9.41 -28.45 -7.00
N GLN A 14 10.46 -29.12 -7.49
CA GLN A 14 11.77 -29.08 -6.84
C GLN A 14 12.29 -27.65 -6.65
N ALA A 15 12.11 -26.77 -7.63
CA ALA A 15 12.51 -25.37 -7.53
C ALA A 15 11.77 -24.60 -6.41
N VAL A 16 10.52 -24.97 -6.10
CA VAL A 16 9.75 -24.37 -5.00
C VAL A 16 10.28 -24.86 -3.65
N ARG A 17 10.61 -26.15 -3.53
CA ARG A 17 11.28 -26.70 -2.34
C ARG A 17 12.64 -26.06 -2.11
N ASP A 18 13.43 -25.91 -3.16
CA ASP A 18 14.75 -25.28 -3.10
C ASP A 18 14.64 -23.79 -2.73
N TRP A 19 13.62 -23.09 -3.27
CA TRP A 19 13.33 -21.71 -2.91
C TRP A 19 12.92 -21.57 -1.43
N GLN A 20 12.04 -22.44 -0.93
CA GLN A 20 11.68 -22.48 0.49
C GLN A 20 12.92 -22.66 1.37
N ALA A 21 13.72 -23.69 1.09
CA ALA A 21 14.94 -23.96 1.85
C ALA A 21 15.92 -22.79 1.80
N ALA A 22 16.03 -22.11 0.65
CA ALA A 22 16.87 -20.93 0.53
C ALA A 22 16.38 -19.75 1.39
N VAL A 23 15.05 -19.54 1.49
CA VAL A 23 14.46 -18.50 2.36
C VAL A 23 14.73 -18.81 3.83
N GLU A 24 14.51 -20.06 4.26
CA GLU A 24 14.66 -20.47 5.66
C GLU A 24 16.12 -20.46 6.11
N ASP A 25 17.04 -20.89 5.25
CA ASP A 25 18.48 -20.91 5.53
C ASP A 25 19.16 -19.55 5.29
N GLY A 26 18.49 -18.61 4.61
CA GLY A 26 19.12 -17.38 4.10
C GLY A 26 20.23 -17.66 3.08
N SER A 27 20.09 -18.70 2.26
CA SER A 27 21.15 -19.18 1.35
C SER A 27 20.94 -18.73 -0.09
N ALA A 28 21.57 -17.61 -0.46
CA ALA A 28 21.55 -17.13 -1.85
C ALA A 28 22.14 -18.14 -2.84
N ALA A 29 23.12 -18.94 -2.41
CA ALA A 29 23.70 -20.00 -3.24
C ALA A 29 22.69 -21.08 -3.64
N ARG A 30 21.81 -21.50 -2.70
CA ARG A 30 20.70 -22.42 -3.01
C ARG A 30 19.66 -21.75 -3.91
N LEU A 31 19.31 -20.50 -3.62
CA LEU A 31 18.38 -19.72 -4.46
C LEU A 31 18.86 -19.67 -5.92
N GLY A 32 20.16 -19.45 -6.16
CA GLY A 32 20.73 -19.44 -7.51
C GLY A 32 20.53 -20.72 -8.32
N GLN A 33 20.41 -21.87 -7.65
CA GLN A 33 20.26 -23.18 -8.30
C GLN A 33 18.85 -23.40 -8.86
N CYS A 34 17.83 -22.79 -8.24
CA CYS A 34 16.44 -22.92 -8.66
C CYS A 34 15.97 -21.85 -9.66
N LEU A 35 16.81 -20.84 -9.94
CA LEU A 35 16.52 -19.74 -10.88
C LEU A 35 16.81 -20.11 -12.34
N ALA A 36 15.94 -19.69 -13.25
CA ALA A 36 16.21 -19.66 -14.68
C ALA A 36 17.35 -18.68 -15.01
N ALA A 37 18.07 -18.89 -16.12
CA ALA A 37 19.19 -18.01 -16.51
C ALA A 37 18.72 -16.56 -16.74
N ASP A 38 17.52 -16.39 -17.30
CA ASP A 38 16.87 -15.12 -17.59
C ASP A 38 15.84 -14.71 -16.53
N ALA A 39 16.03 -15.16 -15.28
CA ALA A 39 15.10 -14.86 -14.21
C ALA A 39 14.93 -13.35 -13.98
N VAL A 40 13.69 -12.94 -13.68
CA VAL A 40 13.30 -11.55 -13.44
C VAL A 40 12.75 -11.42 -12.04
N LEU A 41 13.23 -10.44 -11.29
CA LEU A 41 12.72 -10.07 -9.97
C LEU A 41 12.07 -8.69 -10.01
N HIS A 42 10.81 -8.66 -9.56
CA HIS A 42 10.03 -7.48 -9.25
C HIS A 42 10.10 -7.23 -7.74
N SER A 43 10.85 -6.19 -7.37
CA SER A 43 11.14 -5.87 -5.97
C SER A 43 10.00 -5.09 -5.32
N ALA A 44 9.67 -5.46 -4.09
CA ALA A 44 8.68 -4.79 -3.25
C ALA A 44 8.99 -3.31 -2.97
N SER A 45 10.22 -2.85 -3.25
CA SER A 45 10.67 -1.47 -2.99
C SER A 45 10.59 -0.54 -4.20
N THR A 46 10.59 -1.06 -5.44
CA THR A 46 10.63 -0.24 -6.65
C THR A 46 10.07 -1.00 -7.86
N ASP A 47 9.05 -0.42 -8.52
CA ASP A 47 8.50 -0.94 -9.80
C ASP A 47 9.22 -0.37 -11.04
N THR A 48 10.18 0.53 -10.85
CA THR A 48 10.81 1.27 -11.94
C THR A 48 11.84 0.43 -12.72
N TYR A 49 12.40 -0.62 -12.11
CA TYR A 49 13.37 -1.50 -12.75
C TYR A 49 13.24 -2.93 -12.22
N ALA A 50 13.10 -3.90 -13.12
CA ALA A 50 13.16 -5.31 -12.78
C ALA A 50 14.63 -5.79 -12.78
N VAL A 51 15.02 -6.53 -11.74
CA VAL A 51 16.36 -7.14 -11.68
C VAL A 51 16.34 -8.38 -12.56
N THR A 52 17.12 -8.36 -13.64
CA THR A 52 17.09 -9.43 -14.66
C THR A 52 18.42 -10.19 -14.68
N GLY A 53 18.33 -11.51 -14.77
CA GLY A 53 19.43 -12.46 -14.83
C GLY A 53 19.65 -13.18 -13.50
N ARG A 54 19.92 -14.49 -13.59
CA ARG A 54 20.14 -15.38 -12.43
C ARG A 54 21.08 -14.78 -11.38
N GLN A 55 22.25 -14.32 -11.82
CA GLN A 55 23.29 -13.82 -10.91
C GLN A 55 22.82 -12.54 -10.21
N GLN A 56 22.16 -11.64 -10.94
CA GLN A 56 21.68 -10.37 -10.40
C GLN A 56 20.56 -10.59 -9.37
N VAL A 57 19.64 -11.52 -9.64
CA VAL A 57 18.59 -11.90 -8.69
C VAL A 57 19.20 -12.56 -7.45
N GLN A 58 20.19 -13.44 -7.63
CA GLN A 58 20.92 -14.07 -6.53
C GLN A 58 21.65 -13.05 -5.64
N ASP A 59 22.35 -12.10 -6.25
CA ASP A 59 23.07 -11.04 -5.54
C ASP A 59 22.12 -10.13 -4.73
N PHE A 60 20.92 -9.88 -5.27
CA PHE A 60 19.87 -9.15 -4.55
C PHE A 60 19.43 -9.88 -3.28
N PHE A 61 19.10 -11.16 -3.37
CA PHE A 61 18.66 -11.93 -2.20
C PHE A 61 19.78 -12.15 -1.18
N ASP A 62 21.03 -12.29 -1.62
CA ASP A 62 22.19 -12.34 -0.73
C ASP A 62 22.34 -11.06 0.11
N ALA A 63 22.07 -9.90 -0.49
CA ALA A 63 22.05 -8.64 0.23
C ALA A 63 20.80 -8.50 1.12
N ALA A 64 19.63 -8.98 0.68
CA ALA A 64 18.37 -8.90 1.40
C ALA A 64 18.36 -9.73 2.69
N TRP A 65 18.76 -10.99 2.64
CA TRP A 65 18.72 -11.90 3.80
C TRP A 65 19.78 -11.62 4.86
N GLN A 66 20.81 -10.86 4.52
CA GLN A 66 21.72 -10.30 5.52
C GLN A 66 21.07 -9.22 6.41
N VAL A 67 19.91 -8.70 5.99
CA VAL A 67 19.19 -7.61 6.64
C VAL A 67 17.85 -8.09 7.21
N ILE A 68 17.20 -9.02 6.52
CA ILE A 68 15.90 -9.60 6.85
C ILE A 68 16.15 -11.02 7.39
N PHE A 69 16.18 -11.16 8.71
CA PHE A 69 16.49 -12.43 9.40
C PHE A 69 15.93 -12.49 10.83
N PRO A 70 15.51 -13.68 11.33
CA PRO A 70 15.29 -14.91 10.57
C PRO A 70 14.07 -14.76 9.66
N SER A 71 13.98 -15.59 8.63
CA SER A 71 12.81 -15.67 7.74
C SER A 71 12.26 -17.08 7.76
N GLN A 72 10.95 -17.23 7.96
CA GLN A 72 10.25 -18.51 8.04
C GLN A 72 9.15 -18.53 6.99
N VAL A 73 9.05 -19.62 6.23
CA VAL A 73 7.90 -19.87 5.35
C VAL A 73 6.78 -20.46 6.18
N THR A 74 5.60 -19.83 6.17
CA THR A 74 4.43 -20.28 6.92
C THR A 74 3.46 -21.07 6.05
N ASP A 75 3.31 -20.64 4.79
CA ASP A 75 2.34 -21.21 3.87
C ASP A 75 2.93 -21.27 2.47
N ILE A 76 2.64 -22.36 1.76
CA ILE A 76 2.93 -22.50 0.34
C ILE A 76 1.62 -22.80 -0.38
N LEU A 77 1.27 -21.95 -1.33
CA LEU A 77 0.04 -22.01 -2.09
C LEU A 77 0.39 -22.04 -3.57
N GLY A 78 -0.31 -22.82 -4.38
CA GLY A 78 -0.10 -22.78 -5.82
C GLY A 78 -0.40 -24.08 -6.54
N GLY A 79 -0.07 -24.08 -7.82
CA GLY A 79 -0.25 -25.21 -8.72
C GLY A 79 0.33 -24.94 -10.10
N GLY A 80 0.77 -26.00 -10.77
CA GLY A 80 1.41 -25.89 -12.09
C GLY A 80 2.66 -25.01 -12.04
N GLN A 81 2.64 -23.89 -12.76
CA GLN A 81 3.77 -22.96 -12.84
C GLN A 81 3.69 -21.78 -11.86
N ASN A 82 2.58 -21.59 -11.14
CA ASN A 82 2.40 -20.41 -10.29
C ASN A 82 2.36 -20.83 -8.81
N TRP A 83 3.27 -20.28 -8.04
CA TRP A 83 3.48 -20.63 -6.63
C TRP A 83 3.62 -19.37 -5.79
N THR A 84 3.19 -19.44 -4.55
CA THR A 84 3.21 -18.34 -3.60
C THR A 84 3.73 -18.87 -2.27
N LEU A 85 4.75 -18.23 -1.74
CA LEU A 85 5.26 -18.51 -0.41
C LEU A 85 4.95 -17.32 0.49
N VAL A 86 4.25 -17.57 1.59
CA VAL A 86 4.03 -16.59 2.65
C VAL A 86 5.16 -16.72 3.65
N THR A 87 5.85 -15.63 3.92
CA THR A 87 7.05 -15.62 4.74
C THR A 87 6.97 -14.57 5.84
N HIS A 88 7.47 -14.90 7.02
CA HIS A 88 7.60 -14.00 8.15
C HIS A 88 9.07 -13.83 8.48
N GLY A 89 9.53 -12.59 8.57
CA GLY A 89 10.87 -12.29 9.01
C GLY A 89 11.01 -11.02 9.82
N ALA A 90 12.24 -10.53 9.98
CA ALA A 90 12.50 -9.31 10.74
C ALA A 90 13.64 -8.49 10.14
N ALA A 91 13.42 -7.17 10.02
CA ALA A 91 14.46 -6.21 9.67
C ALA A 91 14.93 -5.49 10.94
N GLY A 92 15.96 -6.05 11.60
CA GLY A 92 16.36 -5.60 12.93
C GLY A 92 15.31 -5.91 14.00
N ARG A 93 14.75 -4.90 14.68
CA ARG A 93 13.72 -5.08 15.72
C ARG A 93 12.28 -5.05 15.18
N ARG A 94 12.09 -4.87 13.87
CA ARG A 94 10.77 -4.72 13.25
C ARG A 94 10.41 -6.02 12.55
N GLN A 95 9.23 -6.57 12.86
CA GLN A 95 8.69 -7.70 12.11
C GLN A 95 8.31 -7.29 10.69
N LEU A 96 8.44 -8.23 9.78
CA LEU A 96 8.17 -8.12 8.37
C LEU A 96 7.38 -9.38 7.95
N HIS A 97 6.36 -9.19 7.13
CA HIS A 97 5.64 -10.25 6.44
C HIS A 97 5.86 -10.03 4.96
N GLU A 98 6.30 -11.05 4.25
CA GLU A 98 6.52 -10.99 2.81
C GLU A 98 5.74 -12.11 2.12
N VAL A 99 5.46 -11.89 0.85
CA VAL A 99 4.85 -12.87 -0.04
C VAL A 99 5.71 -12.92 -1.29
N HIS A 100 6.22 -14.10 -1.61
CA HIS A 100 7.04 -14.35 -2.79
C HIS A 100 6.19 -15.10 -3.82
N LEU A 101 5.85 -14.43 -4.92
CA LEU A 101 5.12 -15.04 -6.03
C LEU A 101 6.16 -15.54 -7.03
N LEU A 102 6.17 -16.84 -7.26
CA LEU A 102 7.08 -17.50 -8.18
C LEU A 102 6.32 -17.95 -9.43
N ARG A 103 6.86 -17.65 -10.60
CA ARG A 103 6.47 -18.27 -11.86
C ARG A 103 7.58 -19.15 -12.39
N LEU A 104 7.27 -20.42 -12.62
CA LEU A 104 8.19 -21.40 -13.19
C LEU A 104 8.14 -21.38 -14.72
N ASN A 105 9.27 -21.61 -15.37
CA ASN A 105 9.32 -21.92 -16.80
C ASN A 105 8.90 -23.38 -17.06
N HIS A 106 8.90 -23.78 -18.34
CA HIS A 106 8.58 -25.15 -18.75
C HIS A 106 9.60 -26.20 -18.29
N GLU A 107 10.80 -25.79 -17.90
CA GLU A 107 11.84 -26.65 -17.33
C GLU A 107 11.70 -26.80 -15.80
N GLY A 108 10.70 -26.13 -15.19
CA GLY A 108 10.47 -26.14 -13.75
C GLY A 108 11.35 -25.20 -12.94
N LEU A 109 12.10 -24.30 -13.57
CA LEU A 109 12.95 -23.30 -12.90
C LEU A 109 12.19 -21.98 -12.69
N VAL A 110 12.51 -21.25 -11.63
CA VAL A 110 11.91 -19.95 -11.31
C VAL A 110 12.37 -18.90 -12.32
N ARG A 111 11.44 -18.43 -13.17
CA ARG A 111 11.67 -17.41 -14.18
C ARG A 111 11.26 -16.02 -13.71
N GLU A 112 10.20 -15.91 -12.92
CA GLU A 112 9.71 -14.63 -12.42
C GLU A 112 9.49 -14.72 -10.92
N VAL A 113 9.90 -13.66 -10.22
CA VAL A 113 9.72 -13.50 -8.79
C VAL A 113 9.11 -12.13 -8.55
N SER A 114 7.97 -12.07 -7.88
CA SER A 114 7.42 -10.81 -7.36
C SER A 114 7.40 -10.88 -5.85
N VAL A 115 8.02 -9.90 -5.19
CA VAL A 115 8.03 -9.81 -3.73
C VAL A 115 7.10 -8.68 -3.31
N TYR A 116 6.22 -8.97 -2.35
CA TYR A 116 5.42 -7.97 -1.66
C TYR A 116 5.70 -8.07 -0.17
N GLY A 117 5.73 -6.94 0.52
CA GLY A 117 6.07 -6.91 1.94
C GLY A 117 5.19 -5.96 2.75
N ARG A 118 5.13 -6.20 4.06
CA ARG A 118 4.53 -5.29 5.04
C ARG A 118 5.15 -5.49 6.42
N PRO A 119 5.12 -4.50 7.33
CA PRO A 119 4.72 -3.12 7.09
C PRO A 119 5.82 -2.34 6.35
N LEU A 120 5.43 -1.30 5.61
CA LEU A 120 6.36 -0.48 4.79
C LEU A 120 7.53 0.10 5.60
N ALA A 121 7.33 0.38 6.89
CA ALA A 121 8.39 0.87 7.78
C ALA A 121 9.50 -0.17 8.05
N ALA A 122 9.18 -1.46 8.01
CA ALA A 122 10.17 -2.53 8.08
C ALA A 122 10.89 -2.67 6.74
N MET A 123 10.15 -2.58 5.63
CA MET A 123 10.71 -2.62 4.28
C MET A 123 11.69 -1.48 4.02
N ASN A 124 11.34 -0.23 4.33
CA ASN A 124 12.24 0.91 4.16
C ASN A 124 13.53 0.75 4.98
N ALA A 125 13.42 0.23 6.21
CA ALA A 125 14.57 -0.04 7.04
C ALA A 125 15.46 -1.16 6.47
N ALA A 126 14.86 -2.13 5.78
CA ALA A 126 15.59 -3.16 5.06
C ALA A 126 16.27 -2.57 3.82
N SER A 127 15.53 -1.88 2.94
CA SER A 127 16.03 -1.32 1.68
C SER A 127 17.20 -0.35 1.88
N SER A 128 17.17 0.52 2.90
CA SER A 128 18.31 1.41 3.20
C SER A 128 19.59 0.63 3.58
N LYS A 129 19.45 -0.48 4.30
CA LYS A 129 20.60 -1.32 4.70
C LYS A 129 21.09 -2.19 3.55
N ILE A 130 20.18 -2.72 2.75
CA ILE A 130 20.48 -3.48 1.52
C ILE A 130 21.26 -2.57 0.57
N ALA A 131 20.78 -1.35 0.32
CA ALA A 131 21.46 -0.37 -0.54
C ALA A 131 22.86 -0.01 -0.03
N ALA A 132 23.03 0.21 1.27
CA ALA A 132 24.34 0.50 1.87
C ALA A 132 25.33 -0.65 1.65
N ARG A 133 24.89 -1.90 1.80
CA ARG A 133 25.75 -3.08 1.59
C ARG A 133 26.04 -3.38 0.12
N SER A 134 25.06 -3.20 -0.76
CA SER A 134 25.29 -3.34 -2.21
C SER A 134 26.32 -2.32 -2.73
N ALA A 135 26.36 -1.11 -2.16
CA ALA A 135 27.36 -0.09 -2.49
C ALA A 135 28.78 -0.44 -2.03
N GLU A 136 28.94 -1.24 -0.98
CA GLU A 136 30.25 -1.69 -0.48
C GLU A 136 30.83 -2.87 -1.28
N ARG A 137 29.96 -3.71 -1.86
CA ARG A 137 30.36 -4.94 -2.57
C ARG A 137 30.83 -4.69 -4.00
N ASP A 138 30.26 -3.70 -4.69
CA ASP A 138 30.47 -3.55 -6.13
C ASP A 138 31.35 -2.34 -6.46
N ARG A 139 32.53 -2.58 -7.07
CA ARG A 139 33.40 -1.54 -7.67
C ARG A 139 32.77 -0.95 -8.94
N ARG A 140 31.46 -0.70 -8.94
CA ARG A 140 30.67 -0.12 -10.03
C ARG A 140 30.29 1.32 -9.67
N PRO A 141 31.14 2.32 -10.00
CA PRO A 141 31.03 3.69 -9.52
C PRO A 141 29.77 4.45 -10.01
N TRP A 142 29.05 3.92 -11.00
CA TRP A 142 27.83 4.57 -11.52
C TRP A 142 26.58 4.25 -10.70
N LEU A 143 26.47 3.04 -10.11
CA LEU A 143 25.45 2.70 -9.11
C LEU A 143 25.71 3.41 -7.78
N ALA A 144 26.99 3.51 -7.37
CA ALA A 144 27.39 4.33 -6.22
C ALA A 144 27.17 5.84 -6.47
N ARG A 145 27.25 6.35 -7.72
CA ARG A 145 26.90 7.75 -8.05
C ARG A 145 25.38 8.00 -8.04
N LEU A 146 24.57 7.04 -8.46
CA LEU A 146 23.11 7.09 -8.32
C LEU A 146 22.66 7.05 -6.85
N LEU A 147 23.45 6.42 -5.98
CA LEU A 147 23.18 6.30 -4.54
C LEU A 147 23.92 7.36 -3.66
N ARG A 148 24.83 8.18 -4.21
CA ARG A 148 25.61 9.22 -3.48
C ARG A 148 25.05 10.66 -3.57
N ILE A 149 23.86 10.88 -4.13
CA ILE A 149 23.19 12.19 -4.10
C ILE A 149 22.53 12.46 -2.71
N GLY A 150 22.78 11.63 -1.71
CA GLY A 150 22.16 11.75 -0.38
C GLY A 150 23.06 11.55 0.85
N SER A 151 24.38 11.73 0.76
CA SER A 151 25.27 11.41 1.90
C SER A 151 26.30 12.49 2.24
N ALA A 152 25.93 13.43 3.13
CA ALA A 152 26.80 14.20 4.04
C ALA A 152 25.98 14.56 5.31
N PRO A 153 26.60 14.84 6.48
CA PRO A 153 26.21 14.22 7.75
C PRO A 153 25.00 14.86 8.45
N ALA A 154 23.89 14.13 8.47
CA ALA A 154 22.64 14.46 9.17
C ALA A 154 22.70 14.24 10.70
N ALA A 155 23.80 14.59 11.36
CA ALA A 155 23.96 14.39 12.80
C ALA A 155 23.87 15.67 13.64
N ALA A 156 23.77 16.85 13.04
CA ALA A 156 23.59 18.10 13.77
C ALA A 156 22.68 19.05 12.99
N LEU A 157 21.64 19.57 13.65
CA LEU A 157 20.64 20.52 13.13
C LEU A 157 19.46 19.87 12.40
N GLY A 158 18.55 19.29 13.19
CA GLY A 158 17.19 19.03 12.73
C GLY A 158 16.48 20.34 12.37
N GLY A 159 15.95 20.41 11.15
CA GLY A 159 14.80 21.28 10.85
C GLY A 159 14.83 22.07 9.54
N ALA A 160 15.99 22.36 8.94
CA ALA A 160 16.05 23.26 7.77
C ALA A 160 16.44 22.56 6.44
N GLU A 161 17.20 21.47 6.50
CA GLU A 161 17.72 20.79 5.31
C GLU A 161 16.66 19.93 4.59
N ASP A 162 15.75 19.32 5.35
CA ASP A 162 14.59 18.57 4.82
C ASP A 162 13.67 19.42 3.93
N GLN A 163 13.59 20.73 4.18
CA GLN A 163 12.75 21.62 3.37
C GLN A 163 13.43 22.03 2.05
N ILE A 164 14.74 22.26 2.07
CA ILE A 164 15.52 22.66 0.88
C ILE A 164 15.77 21.45 -0.03
N ALA A 165 16.00 20.26 0.53
CA ALA A 165 16.10 19.00 -0.22
C ALA A 165 14.76 18.56 -0.85
N MET A 166 13.63 18.75 -0.15
CA MET A 166 12.29 18.47 -0.69
C MET A 166 11.93 19.40 -1.86
N LEU A 167 12.36 20.66 -1.84
CA LEU A 167 12.12 21.65 -2.91
C LEU A 167 12.98 21.41 -4.17
N THR A 168 14.06 20.64 -4.05
CA THR A 168 15.05 20.42 -5.13
C THR A 168 15.08 18.98 -5.66
N ALA A 169 14.33 18.05 -5.06
CA ALA A 169 14.24 16.66 -5.51
C ALA A 169 13.50 16.51 -6.86
N PRO A 170 13.85 15.52 -7.71
CA PRO A 170 13.07 15.18 -8.90
C PRO A 170 11.61 14.84 -8.54
N GLU A 171 10.64 15.25 -9.36
CA GLU A 171 9.19 15.11 -9.12
C GLU A 171 8.74 13.70 -8.61
N PRO A 172 9.29 12.58 -9.12
CA PRO A 172 8.92 11.24 -8.66
C PRO A 172 9.33 10.96 -7.20
N VAL A 173 10.45 11.54 -6.76
CA VAL A 173 10.95 11.39 -5.38
C VAL A 173 10.12 12.25 -4.41
N ARG A 174 9.63 13.41 -4.87
CA ARG A 174 8.65 14.21 -4.13
C ARG A 174 7.30 13.50 -4.01
N GLN A 175 6.85 12.79 -5.05
CA GLN A 175 5.63 11.98 -5.04
C GLN A 175 5.77 10.79 -4.09
N ALA A 176 6.83 9.97 -4.21
CA ALA A 176 7.05 8.82 -3.34
C ALA A 176 7.22 9.21 -1.85
N ALA A 177 7.90 10.32 -1.55
CA ALA A 177 7.98 10.85 -0.18
C ALA A 177 6.64 11.42 0.31
N ALA A 178 5.84 12.01 -0.59
CA ALA A 178 4.47 12.43 -0.29
C ALA A 178 3.54 11.24 -0.07
N GLU A 179 3.72 10.13 -0.79
CA GLU A 179 2.96 8.87 -0.69
C GLU A 179 3.33 8.06 0.55
N ALA A 180 4.61 7.93 0.89
CA ALA A 180 5.05 7.29 2.14
C ALA A 180 4.66 8.11 3.38
N LYS A 181 4.66 9.43 3.28
CA LYS A 181 4.11 10.33 4.29
C LYS A 181 2.59 10.31 4.29
N ALA A 182 1.94 10.13 3.13
CA ALA A 182 0.50 9.89 3.02
C ALA A 182 0.10 8.58 3.70
N ASN A 183 0.93 7.53 3.67
CA ASN A 183 0.63 6.25 4.31
C ASN A 183 0.70 6.30 5.86
N LYS A 184 1.53 7.20 6.43
CA LYS A 184 1.43 7.60 7.85
C LYS A 184 0.29 8.58 8.11
N ARG A 185 -0.37 9.03 7.05
CA ARG A 185 -1.47 9.99 7.03
C ARG A 185 -2.74 9.41 6.42
N THR A 186 -2.98 8.12 6.60
CA THR A 186 -4.18 7.45 6.12
C THR A 186 -4.93 6.83 7.29
N GLU A 187 -6.23 7.12 7.40
CA GLU A 187 -7.15 6.33 8.20
C GLU A 187 -7.92 5.37 7.28
N THR A 188 -8.09 4.12 7.71
CA THR A 188 -8.80 3.10 6.94
C THR A 188 -9.77 2.34 7.84
N VAL A 189 -11.01 2.20 7.37
CA VAL A 189 -12.03 1.31 7.95
C VAL A 189 -12.64 0.46 6.84
N SER A 190 -13.10 -0.74 7.18
CA SER A 190 -13.75 -1.63 6.21
C SER A 190 -14.94 -2.33 6.83
N ARG A 191 -15.92 -2.68 5.99
CA ARG A 191 -17.12 -3.44 6.37
C ARG A 191 -17.58 -4.30 5.19
N VAL A 192 -18.02 -5.52 5.44
CA VAL A 192 -18.80 -6.30 4.47
C VAL A 192 -20.25 -5.86 4.57
N ILE A 193 -20.82 -5.44 3.43
CA ILE A 193 -22.21 -5.01 3.30
C ILE A 193 -22.94 -6.01 2.41
N ALA A 194 -24.06 -6.55 2.89
CA ALA A 194 -24.86 -7.57 2.22
C ALA A 194 -25.71 -7.00 1.07
N ALA A 195 -25.06 -6.31 0.14
CA ALA A 195 -25.68 -5.73 -1.05
C ALA A 195 -24.78 -5.85 -2.28
N PRO A 196 -25.34 -5.80 -3.50
CA PRO A 196 -24.56 -5.75 -4.72
C PRO A 196 -23.65 -4.53 -4.75
N ARG A 197 -22.41 -4.74 -5.19
CA ARG A 197 -21.38 -3.71 -5.30
C ARG A 197 -21.85 -2.45 -6.04
N GLN A 198 -22.61 -2.63 -7.12
CA GLN A 198 -23.12 -1.49 -7.90
C GLN A 198 -24.12 -0.63 -7.11
N ALA A 199 -25.02 -1.23 -6.32
CA ALA A 199 -26.00 -0.48 -5.53
C ALA A 199 -25.32 0.43 -4.49
N ILE A 200 -24.24 -0.07 -3.88
CA ILE A 200 -23.40 0.71 -2.96
C ILE A 200 -22.69 1.84 -3.71
N PHE A 201 -22.08 1.52 -4.86
CA PHE A 201 -21.37 2.51 -5.67
C PHE A 201 -22.29 3.63 -6.16
N ASP A 202 -23.53 3.31 -6.51
CA ASP A 202 -24.51 4.28 -6.99
C ASP A 202 -24.83 5.35 -5.94
N LEU A 203 -24.92 4.97 -4.67
CA LEU A 203 -25.08 5.92 -3.56
C LEU A 203 -23.82 6.79 -3.35
N LEU A 204 -22.63 6.20 -3.48
CA LEU A 204 -21.37 6.93 -3.32
C LEU A 204 -21.15 7.94 -4.46
N ALA A 205 -21.57 7.59 -5.68
CA ALA A 205 -21.52 8.45 -6.85
C ALA A 205 -22.66 9.47 -6.93
N ASP A 206 -23.59 9.48 -5.97
CA ASP A 206 -24.60 10.54 -5.82
C ASP A 206 -24.25 11.46 -4.65
N ALA A 207 -23.65 12.61 -4.96
CA ALA A 207 -23.28 13.62 -3.95
C ALA A 207 -24.48 14.16 -3.15
N HIS A 208 -25.70 14.07 -3.69
CA HIS A 208 -26.91 14.50 -2.99
C HIS A 208 -27.26 13.55 -1.84
N ARG A 209 -26.79 12.29 -1.88
CA ARG A 209 -26.98 11.28 -0.81
C ARG A 209 -25.92 11.33 0.28
N HIS A 210 -24.79 11.99 0.04
CA HIS A 210 -23.69 12.05 1.02
C HIS A 210 -24.10 12.55 2.43
N PRO A 211 -25.06 13.49 2.60
CA PRO A 211 -25.57 13.85 3.94
C PRO A 211 -26.27 12.68 4.67
N ASP A 212 -26.92 11.77 3.94
CA ASP A 212 -27.58 10.58 4.51
C ASP A 212 -26.52 9.57 4.99
N LEU A 213 -25.41 9.51 4.25
CA LEU A 213 -24.31 8.58 4.48
C LEU A 213 -23.39 9.03 5.63
N ASP A 214 -23.22 10.33 5.86
CA ASP A 214 -22.21 10.83 6.80
C ASP A 214 -22.47 10.43 8.27
N GLY A 215 -21.70 9.45 8.75
CA GLY A 215 -21.70 9.02 10.14
C GLY A 215 -21.12 10.05 11.12
N GLY A 216 -20.36 11.03 10.61
CA GLY A 216 -19.78 12.11 11.42
C GLY A 216 -20.74 13.27 11.72
N GLY A 217 -21.87 13.38 11.00
CA GLY A 217 -22.83 14.48 11.13
C GLY A 217 -22.30 15.86 10.72
N SER A 218 -21.18 15.89 10.01
CA SER A 218 -20.52 17.08 9.51
C SER A 218 -21.02 17.50 8.13
N VAL A 219 -21.45 16.56 7.29
CA VAL A 219 -22.03 16.81 5.97
C VAL A 219 -23.52 17.08 6.15
N VAL A 220 -23.96 18.29 5.82
CA VAL A 220 -25.34 18.74 6.08
C VAL A 220 -26.09 19.11 4.79
N GLY A 221 -25.47 18.89 3.64
CA GLY A 221 -26.10 19.10 2.34
C GLY A 221 -25.10 19.26 1.21
N VAL A 222 -25.63 19.46 0.01
CA VAL A 222 -24.88 19.78 -1.19
C VAL A 222 -25.24 21.18 -1.67
N SER A 223 -24.26 21.89 -2.21
CA SER A 223 -24.45 23.24 -2.77
C SER A 223 -24.42 23.21 -4.29
N GLN A 224 -23.57 22.36 -4.88
CA GLN A 224 -23.46 22.14 -6.32
C GLN A 224 -22.94 20.72 -6.54
N ALA A 225 -23.57 19.96 -7.43
CA ALA A 225 -23.07 18.66 -7.89
C ALA A 225 -23.75 18.32 -9.23
N PRO A 226 -23.14 17.50 -10.09
CA PRO A 226 -23.87 16.81 -11.15
C PRO A 226 -24.86 15.80 -10.56
N GLU A 227 -25.83 15.36 -11.37
CA GLU A 227 -26.77 14.31 -10.99
C GLU A 227 -26.05 13.02 -10.55
N ARG A 228 -24.96 12.68 -11.25
CA ARG A 228 -24.06 11.58 -10.90
C ARG A 228 -22.61 12.03 -11.04
N LEU A 229 -21.79 11.67 -10.06
CA LEU A 229 -20.35 11.87 -10.09
C LEU A 229 -19.71 10.94 -11.13
N SER A 230 -18.68 11.46 -11.80
CA SER A 230 -17.86 10.76 -12.77
C SER A 230 -16.40 11.16 -12.57
N ASP A 231 -15.49 10.56 -13.33
CA ASP A 231 -14.09 11.00 -13.35
C ASP A 231 -13.98 12.53 -13.61
N GLY A 232 -13.14 13.20 -12.83
CA GLY A 232 -12.96 14.66 -12.87
C GLY A 232 -14.16 15.52 -12.42
N ALA A 233 -15.29 14.93 -12.03
CA ALA A 233 -16.48 15.69 -11.64
C ALA A 233 -16.22 16.57 -10.42
N GLU A 234 -16.72 17.80 -10.45
CA GLU A 234 -16.64 18.74 -9.34
C GLU A 234 -17.97 18.83 -8.59
N PHE A 235 -17.90 18.84 -7.26
CA PHE A 235 -19.06 19.00 -6.40
C PHE A 235 -18.69 19.73 -5.11
N THR A 236 -19.62 20.47 -4.54
CA THR A 236 -19.42 21.28 -3.34
C THR A 236 -20.38 20.83 -2.24
N MET A 237 -19.81 20.30 -1.16
CA MET A 237 -20.56 19.90 0.02
C MET A 237 -20.69 21.06 1.01
N ARG A 238 -21.84 21.12 1.69
CA ARG A 238 -22.09 22.01 2.82
C ARG A 238 -21.78 21.23 4.10
N MET A 239 -20.87 21.80 4.88
CA MET A 239 -20.35 21.20 6.09
C MET A 239 -20.76 22.01 7.33
N LYS A 240 -20.80 21.36 8.49
CA LYS A 240 -21.01 21.96 9.80
C LYS A 240 -19.97 21.44 10.78
N ARG A 241 -19.47 22.34 11.64
CA ARG A 241 -18.64 22.01 12.80
C ARG A 241 -19.03 22.90 13.97
N GLY A 242 -19.76 22.35 14.92
CA GLY A 242 -20.36 23.14 16.01
C GLY A 242 -21.31 24.21 15.45
N PRO A 243 -21.17 25.50 15.85
CA PRO A 243 -22.02 26.58 15.33
C PRO A 243 -21.62 27.07 13.92
N VAL A 244 -20.48 26.61 13.38
CA VAL A 244 -19.93 27.11 12.12
C VAL A 244 -20.36 26.22 10.96
N THR A 245 -20.91 26.83 9.91
CA THR A 245 -21.15 26.20 8.61
C THR A 245 -20.14 26.69 7.59
N TYR A 246 -19.68 25.81 6.73
CA TYR A 246 -18.72 26.13 5.65
C TYR A 246 -18.99 25.24 4.44
N GLN A 247 -18.34 25.54 3.32
CA GLN A 247 -18.44 24.73 2.10
C GLN A 247 -17.09 24.12 1.77
N THR A 248 -17.12 22.94 1.16
CA THR A 248 -15.93 22.23 0.70
C THR A 248 -16.13 21.85 -0.77
N PRO A 249 -15.45 22.52 -1.71
CA PRO A 249 -15.37 22.04 -3.08
C PRO A 249 -14.52 20.77 -3.11
N ASN A 250 -14.95 19.81 -3.90
CA ASN A 250 -14.31 18.53 -4.12
C ASN A 250 -14.23 18.26 -5.62
N THR A 251 -13.19 17.53 -6.02
CA THR A 251 -13.02 17.03 -7.39
C THR A 251 -12.82 15.53 -7.31
N VAL A 252 -13.54 14.75 -8.10
CA VAL A 252 -13.30 13.31 -8.27
C VAL A 252 -11.94 13.12 -8.94
N VAL A 253 -11.07 12.34 -8.32
CA VAL A 253 -9.69 12.11 -8.77
C VAL A 253 -9.41 10.67 -9.17
N GLU A 254 -10.28 9.75 -8.77
CA GLU A 254 -10.25 8.36 -9.23
C GLU A 254 -11.69 7.87 -9.36
N PHE A 255 -12.00 7.19 -10.46
CA PHE A 255 -13.33 6.67 -10.74
C PHE A 255 -13.25 5.42 -11.61
N VAL A 256 -13.49 4.26 -11.01
CA VAL A 256 -13.66 2.98 -11.69
C VAL A 256 -15.05 2.48 -11.33
N GLU A 257 -15.95 2.47 -12.31
CA GLU A 257 -17.36 2.18 -12.09
C GLU A 257 -17.57 0.90 -11.26
N GLY A 258 -18.33 1.04 -10.18
CA GLY A 258 -18.62 -0.02 -9.23
C GLY A 258 -17.44 -0.42 -8.32
N GLN A 259 -16.19 -0.06 -8.59
CA GLN A 259 -15.03 -0.60 -7.87
C GLN A 259 -14.33 0.44 -7.00
N LEU A 260 -14.17 1.65 -7.50
CA LEU A 260 -13.37 2.65 -6.83
C LEU A 260 -13.89 4.05 -7.13
N ILE A 261 -14.08 4.85 -6.09
CA ILE A 261 -14.33 6.28 -6.23
C ILE A 261 -13.51 7.04 -5.20
N ALA A 262 -12.78 8.07 -5.63
CA ALA A 262 -12.07 8.97 -4.73
C ALA A 262 -12.27 10.42 -5.13
N TRP A 263 -12.35 11.31 -4.13
CA TRP A 263 -12.38 12.74 -4.36
C TRP A 263 -11.44 13.49 -3.44
N ARG A 264 -10.91 14.61 -3.95
CA ARG A 264 -10.00 15.50 -3.25
C ARG A 264 -10.69 16.80 -2.88
N THR A 265 -10.59 17.20 -1.62
CA THR A 265 -11.11 18.48 -1.13
C THR A 265 -10.17 19.63 -1.53
N GLY A 266 -10.71 20.69 -2.12
CA GLY A 266 -9.95 21.78 -2.73
C GLY A 266 -9.71 23.02 -1.84
N SER A 267 -10.53 23.26 -0.81
CA SER A 267 -10.49 24.53 -0.04
C SER A 267 -9.63 24.45 1.22
N ALA A 268 -8.78 25.45 1.45
CA ALA A 268 -8.08 25.66 2.72
C ALA A 268 -9.09 25.86 3.88
N PRO A 269 -8.79 25.40 5.12
CA PRO A 269 -7.57 24.71 5.56
C PRO A 269 -7.57 23.19 5.28
N LEU A 270 -8.61 22.66 4.63
CA LEU A 270 -8.82 21.23 4.37
C LEU A 270 -8.27 20.76 3.01
N ALA A 271 -7.58 21.65 2.29
CA ALA A 271 -7.10 21.40 0.94
C ALA A 271 -6.17 20.17 0.88
N GLY A 272 -6.42 19.32 -0.12
CA GLY A 272 -5.62 18.13 -0.41
C GLY A 272 -5.99 16.88 0.39
N GLN A 273 -7.05 16.91 1.20
CA GLN A 273 -7.63 15.70 1.78
C GLN A 273 -8.24 14.83 0.68
N VAL A 274 -8.01 13.52 0.74
CA VAL A 274 -8.60 12.56 -0.20
C VAL A 274 -9.46 11.57 0.54
N TRP A 275 -10.70 11.42 0.09
CA TRP A 275 -11.65 10.42 0.54
C TRP A 275 -11.78 9.38 -0.55
N MET A 276 -11.61 8.10 -0.22
CA MET A 276 -11.58 7.03 -1.21
C MET A 276 -12.34 5.81 -0.72
N TYR A 277 -13.17 5.26 -1.59
CA TYR A 277 -13.90 4.02 -1.39
C TYR A 277 -13.40 2.99 -2.39
N ILE A 278 -13.09 1.79 -1.88
CA ILE A 278 -12.74 0.61 -2.69
C ILE A 278 -13.77 -0.47 -2.37
N LEU A 279 -14.39 -1.03 -3.40
CA LEU A 279 -15.43 -2.03 -3.30
C LEU A 279 -14.95 -3.30 -4.00
N SER A 280 -15.07 -4.43 -3.32
CA SER A 280 -14.71 -5.74 -3.86
C SER A 280 -15.79 -6.76 -3.52
N ASP A 281 -16.18 -7.57 -4.50
CA ASP A 281 -17.14 -8.66 -4.30
C ASP A 281 -16.53 -9.72 -3.38
N VAL A 282 -17.29 -10.17 -2.37
CA VAL A 282 -16.89 -11.20 -1.40
C VAL A 282 -18.08 -12.10 -1.06
N ASP A 283 -17.80 -13.25 -0.43
CA ASP A 283 -18.88 -14.09 0.09
C ASP A 283 -19.74 -13.30 1.09
N GLY A 284 -21.05 -13.27 0.86
CA GLY A 284 -22.01 -12.53 1.69
C GLY A 284 -22.25 -11.07 1.28
N GLY A 285 -21.63 -10.57 0.20
CA GLY A 285 -21.94 -9.25 -0.36
C GLY A 285 -20.72 -8.52 -0.92
N THR A 286 -20.50 -7.29 -0.46
CA THR A 286 -19.42 -6.42 -0.93
C THR A 286 -18.57 -5.95 0.25
N LEU A 287 -17.26 -6.17 0.18
CA LEU A 287 -16.31 -5.55 1.09
C LEU A 287 -16.10 -4.09 0.66
N VAL A 288 -16.54 -3.15 1.48
CA VAL A 288 -16.33 -1.71 1.30
C VAL A 288 -15.21 -1.25 2.20
N THR A 289 -14.15 -0.69 1.61
CA THR A 289 -13.02 -0.10 2.33
C THR A 289 -13.01 1.41 2.11
N HIS A 290 -13.11 2.17 3.20
CA HIS A 290 -13.09 3.62 3.21
C HIS A 290 -11.74 4.10 3.73
N ASN A 291 -10.99 4.81 2.88
CA ASN A 291 -9.70 5.41 3.16
C ASN A 291 -9.83 6.93 3.21
N TYR A 292 -9.13 7.54 4.17
CA TYR A 292 -9.05 8.98 4.32
C TYR A 292 -7.58 9.40 4.45
N LEU A 293 -7.08 10.10 3.44
CA LEU A 293 -5.73 10.64 3.42
C LEU A 293 -5.74 12.10 3.91
N TRP A 294 -5.02 12.39 4.99
CA TRP A 294 -4.90 13.73 5.52
C TRP A 294 -3.90 14.52 4.66
N GLY A 295 -4.42 15.49 3.91
CA GLY A 295 -3.67 16.29 2.93
C GLY A 295 -2.42 17.02 3.47
N LYS A 296 -1.72 17.74 2.58
CA LYS A 296 -0.49 18.52 2.85
C LYS A 296 -0.67 19.72 3.81
N SER A 297 -1.64 19.69 4.73
CA SER A 297 -1.81 20.76 5.69
C SER A 297 -0.63 20.81 6.67
N GLY A 298 0.00 21.99 6.80
CA GLY A 298 0.97 22.32 7.85
C GLY A 298 0.40 22.20 9.27
N SER A 299 -0.92 21.98 9.43
CA SER A 299 -1.60 21.73 10.70
C SER A 299 -1.65 20.26 11.13
N ALA A 300 -1.04 19.32 10.39
CA ALA A 300 -1.03 17.90 10.74
C ALA A 300 -0.61 17.58 12.20
N PRO A 301 0.40 18.25 12.80
CA PRO A 301 0.74 18.05 14.22
C PRO A 301 -0.36 18.54 15.17
N LEU A 302 -1.00 19.68 14.85
CA LEU A 302 -2.09 20.28 15.63
C LEU A 302 -3.37 19.43 15.57
N LEU A 303 -3.69 18.86 14.41
CA LEU A 303 -4.85 17.98 14.23
C LEU A 303 -4.65 16.63 14.93
N ALA A 304 -3.43 16.07 14.87
CA ALA A 304 -3.10 14.83 15.57
C ALA A 304 -3.18 15.00 17.10
N ALA A 305 -2.64 16.09 17.64
CA ALA A 305 -2.72 16.41 19.07
C ALA A 305 -4.16 16.65 19.58
N ALA A 306 -5.07 17.08 18.69
CA ALA A 306 -6.47 17.33 19.01
C ALA A 306 -7.39 16.07 18.93
N GLY A 307 -6.84 14.87 18.69
CA GLY A 307 -7.62 13.62 18.64
C GLY A 307 -8.52 13.47 17.40
N VAL A 308 -8.37 14.35 16.41
CA VAL A 308 -9.15 14.38 15.17
C VAL A 308 -9.06 13.06 14.38
N PRO A 309 -7.91 12.37 14.26
CA PRO A 309 -7.84 11.09 13.55
C PRO A 309 -8.78 10.01 14.12
N GLN A 310 -8.92 9.94 15.45
CA GLN A 310 -9.77 8.94 16.10
C GLN A 310 -11.27 9.29 16.03
N SER A 311 -11.64 10.57 16.04
CA SER A 311 -13.03 10.98 15.76
C SER A 311 -13.40 10.77 14.29
N THR A 312 -12.49 11.06 13.36
CA THR A 312 -12.71 10.84 11.93
C THR A 312 -12.87 9.35 11.64
N ARG A 313 -12.00 8.48 12.18
CA ARG A 313 -12.12 7.03 12.04
C ARG A 313 -13.48 6.50 12.54
N ARG A 314 -13.99 7.03 13.66
CA ARG A 314 -15.34 6.67 14.17
C ARG A 314 -16.44 7.13 13.22
N GLY A 315 -16.37 8.36 12.72
CA GLY A 315 -17.31 8.88 11.71
C GLY A 315 -17.31 8.03 10.45
N MET A 316 -16.13 7.65 9.94
CA MET A 316 -15.97 6.77 8.78
C MET A 316 -16.61 5.39 8.99
N ALA A 317 -16.44 4.79 10.18
CA ALA A 317 -17.06 3.51 10.49
C ALA A 317 -18.59 3.62 10.55
N ALA A 318 -19.11 4.68 11.19
CA ALA A 318 -20.54 4.98 11.23
C ALA A 318 -21.11 5.30 9.83
N THR A 319 -20.30 5.86 8.92
CA THR A 319 -20.69 6.03 7.51
C THR A 319 -20.93 4.69 6.83
N LEU A 320 -20.03 3.71 7.04
CA LEU A 320 -20.23 2.36 6.48
C LEU A 320 -21.45 1.65 7.11
N GLU A 321 -21.77 1.92 8.36
CA GLU A 321 -23.02 1.44 9.00
C GLU A 321 -24.27 2.04 8.35
N ARG A 322 -24.29 3.36 8.11
CA ARG A 322 -25.41 4.03 7.44
C ARG A 322 -25.58 3.57 6.00
N LEU A 323 -24.46 3.42 5.29
CA LEU A 323 -24.44 2.89 3.93
C LEU A 323 -25.08 1.49 3.90
N ALA A 324 -24.68 0.61 4.82
CA ALA A 324 -25.25 -0.72 4.96
C ALA A 324 -26.76 -0.68 5.24
N ALA A 325 -27.18 0.15 6.20
CA ALA A 325 -28.59 0.29 6.55
C ALA A 325 -29.49 0.79 5.40
N ILE A 326 -28.94 1.44 4.36
CA ILE A 326 -29.72 1.91 3.20
C ILE A 326 -29.86 0.82 2.14
N VAL A 327 -28.90 -0.11 2.04
CA VAL A 327 -28.82 -1.08 0.93
C VAL A 327 -29.10 -2.52 1.34
N GLU A 328 -29.06 -2.83 2.63
CA GLU A 328 -29.35 -4.17 3.18
C GLU A 328 -30.86 -4.39 3.45
N ASP A 329 -31.69 -3.38 3.16
CA ASP A 329 -33.16 -3.46 3.24
C ASP A 329 -33.80 -4.22 2.06
#